data_AF-A0A955XJ51-F1
#
_entry.id   AF-A0A955XJ51-F1
#
_cell.length_a   1.000
_cell.length_b   1.000
_cell.length_c   1.000
_cell.angle_alpha   90.00
_cell.angle_beta   90.00
_cell.angle_gamma   90.00
#
_symmetry.space_group_name_H-M   'P 1'
#
loop_
_entity.id
_entity.type
_entity.pdbx_description
1 polymer ?
#
loop_
_entity_poly.entity_id
_entity_poly.type
_entity_poly.pdbx_seq_one_letter_code
_entity_poly.pdbx_strand_id
1 'polypeptide(L)'
;MPTVRFTNDYATACRLRDEGFEPIECAFGQYGSVLGPHALDHHGTESHREGVALRACRDLYGARADDPRFVVTGTPDADATLAIVALAALVPRDHLEPSFYELVDRHDTDPIGLDLLDSEEGLMLAWFNQHEGLTQSEKGFRAAIEVMTDLLNLGLDDQQRDQVRRADDNRRRTAMKGILGLYDADARPVSVPEDARDRPVRRGAHIDADAGRVLVVQSVVWGFDQWYRLAPLVVSFATRMAKVTVGCPDRPTADALFGDGGLMNVWPELGKGWGGRETIGGSPRGTRLSVHDAHATAERLLQLMRANG
;
A
#
# COMPACT_ATOMS: atom_id res chain seq x y z
N MET A 1 26.10 -11.97 3.95
CA MET A 1 24.74 -11.60 4.35
C MET A 1 24.77 -10.23 5.03
N PRO A 2 23.88 -9.28 4.68
CA PRO A 2 23.87 -7.95 5.27
C PRO A 2 23.64 -7.94 6.78
N THR A 3 24.21 -6.94 7.46
CA THR A 3 23.87 -6.64 8.85
C THR A 3 22.68 -5.68 8.87
N VAL A 4 21.52 -6.16 9.31
CA VAL A 4 20.30 -5.35 9.42
C VAL A 4 19.97 -5.07 10.89
N ARG A 5 19.70 -3.80 11.21
CA ARG A 5 19.15 -3.34 12.48
C ARG A 5 17.74 -2.81 12.29
N PHE A 6 16.84 -3.21 13.17
CA PHE A 6 15.45 -2.79 13.15
C PHE A 6 15.18 -1.85 14.32
N THR A 7 14.50 -0.74 14.07
CA THR A 7 14.03 0.15 15.12
C THR A 7 12.75 0.88 14.72
N ASN A 8 11.87 1.11 15.68
CA ASN A 8 10.73 2.03 15.57
C ASN A 8 10.98 3.35 16.32
N ASP A 9 12.20 3.55 16.81
CA ASP A 9 12.63 4.72 17.55
C ASP A 9 13.56 5.60 16.69
N TYR A 10 13.16 6.86 16.51
CA TYR A 10 13.83 7.85 15.69
C TYR A 10 15.27 8.14 16.17
N ALA A 11 15.47 8.27 17.49
CA ALA A 11 16.79 8.56 18.05
C ALA A 11 17.77 7.40 17.84
N THR A 12 17.29 6.17 17.98
CA THR A 12 18.04 4.95 17.70
C THR A 12 18.41 4.86 16.22
N ALA A 13 17.50 5.19 15.31
CA ALA A 13 17.79 5.24 13.87
C ALA A 13 18.88 6.28 13.55
N CYS A 14 18.80 7.48 14.12
CA CYS A 14 19.84 8.50 13.96
C CYS A 14 21.21 8.02 14.45
N ARG A 15 21.27 7.40 15.64
CA ARG A 15 22.52 6.85 16.18
C ARG A 15 23.10 5.76 15.26
N LEU A 16 22.27 4.85 14.76
CA LEU A 16 22.71 3.78 13.85
C LEU A 16 23.23 4.36 12.53
N ARG A 17 22.57 5.38 11.98
CA ARG A 17 23.09 6.13 10.82
C ARG A 17 24.47 6.70 11.11
N ASP A 18 24.64 7.35 12.26
CA ASP A 18 25.92 7.95 12.67
C ASP A 18 27.01 6.89 12.91
N GLU A 19 26.62 5.65 13.23
CA GLU A 19 27.50 4.47 13.31
C GLU A 19 27.81 3.86 11.91
N GLY A 20 27.27 4.42 10.84
CA GLY A 20 27.55 4.05 9.45
C GLY A 20 26.57 3.05 8.82
N PHE A 21 25.43 2.78 9.45
CA PHE A 21 24.33 2.04 8.82
C PHE A 21 23.60 2.92 7.81
N GLU A 22 23.28 2.40 6.62
CA GLU A 22 22.43 3.12 5.66
C GLU A 22 20.96 2.97 6.08
N PRO A 23 20.23 4.08 6.33
CA PRO A 23 18.79 4.03 6.57
C PRO A 23 18.01 3.73 5.29
N ILE A 24 17.07 2.78 5.36
CA ILE A 24 16.15 2.42 4.27
C ILE A 24 14.72 2.56 4.81
N GLU A 25 13.87 3.32 4.12
CA GLU A 25 12.45 3.55 4.49
C GLU A 25 12.25 4.08 5.93
N CYS A 26 13.22 4.84 6.43
CA CYS A 26 13.30 5.25 7.83
C CYS A 26 12.46 6.50 8.15
N ALA A 27 11.14 6.41 7.98
CA ALA A 27 10.19 7.48 8.29
C ALA A 27 9.50 7.34 9.67
N PHE A 28 9.57 8.37 10.50
CA PHE A 28 9.11 8.36 11.90
C PHE A 28 8.00 9.37 12.20
N GLY A 29 7.05 9.53 11.27
CA GLY A 29 5.87 10.38 11.45
C GLY A 29 6.25 11.85 11.71
N GLN A 30 5.90 12.38 12.88
CA GLN A 30 6.15 13.78 13.23
C GLN A 30 7.65 14.15 13.29
N TYR A 31 8.54 13.17 13.45
CA TYR A 31 9.98 13.41 13.48
C TYR A 31 10.61 13.45 12.08
N GLY A 32 9.85 13.17 11.03
CA GLY A 32 10.35 13.08 9.66
C GLY A 32 11.17 11.82 9.41
N SER A 33 12.01 11.89 8.38
CA SER A 33 12.84 10.79 7.89
C SER A 33 14.27 10.86 8.40
N VAL A 34 14.86 9.70 8.69
CA VAL A 34 16.29 9.57 8.94
C VAL A 34 16.96 9.17 7.64
N LEU A 35 17.72 10.09 7.03
CA LEU A 35 18.40 9.88 5.76
C LEU A 35 19.90 9.62 5.97
N GLY A 36 20.44 8.64 5.24
CA GLY A 36 21.88 8.43 5.08
C GLY A 36 22.45 9.10 3.84
N PRO A 37 23.73 8.84 3.50
CA PRO A 37 24.38 9.33 2.28
C PRO A 37 23.60 9.10 0.98
N HIS A 38 22.80 8.03 0.90
CA HIS A 38 22.03 7.70 -0.29
C HIS A 38 20.59 8.22 -0.29
N ALA A 39 20.15 8.83 0.82
CA ALA A 39 18.82 9.43 0.98
C ALA A 39 17.66 8.50 0.57
N LEU A 40 17.67 7.27 1.08
CA LEU A 40 16.73 6.20 0.74
C LEU A 40 15.50 6.19 1.64
N ASP A 41 14.59 7.10 1.35
CA ASP A 41 13.22 7.15 1.88
C ASP A 41 12.32 7.82 0.82
N HIS A 42 11.03 7.51 0.81
CA HIS A 42 10.00 8.18 0.01
C HIS A 42 8.67 8.32 0.76
N HIS A 43 8.71 8.31 2.09
CA HIS A 43 7.56 8.53 2.95
C HIS A 43 7.63 9.91 3.62
N GLY A 44 6.50 10.35 4.20
CA GLY A 44 6.45 11.62 4.93
C GLY A 44 6.91 12.83 4.10
N THR A 45 7.93 13.54 4.58
CA THR A 45 8.51 14.70 3.87
C THR A 45 9.22 14.32 2.57
N GLU A 46 9.60 13.05 2.43
CA GLU A 46 10.29 12.54 1.25
C GLU A 46 9.34 11.92 0.21
N SER A 47 8.02 12.03 0.41
CA SER A 47 6.98 11.49 -0.49
C SER A 47 6.97 12.02 -1.93
N HIS A 48 7.81 13.00 -2.23
CA HIS A 48 8.05 13.51 -3.58
C HIS A 48 9.08 12.68 -4.36
N ARG A 49 9.74 11.70 -3.74
CA ARG A 49 10.79 10.88 -4.35
C ARG A 49 10.22 9.58 -4.93
N GLU A 50 10.94 9.02 -5.90
CA GLU A 50 10.75 7.64 -6.35
C GLU A 50 11.06 6.64 -5.22
N GLY A 51 10.44 5.46 -5.28
CA GLY A 51 10.67 4.32 -4.40
C GLY A 51 12.14 3.94 -4.29
N VAL A 52 12.51 3.40 -3.13
CA VAL A 52 13.93 3.19 -2.79
C VAL A 52 14.53 2.03 -3.58
N ALA A 53 13.77 1.00 -3.91
CA ALA A 53 14.27 -0.12 -4.70
C ALA A 53 14.69 0.34 -6.09
N LEU A 54 13.83 1.13 -6.76
CA LEU A 54 14.08 1.59 -8.12
C LEU A 54 15.36 2.44 -8.18
N ARG A 55 15.51 3.38 -7.24
CA ARG A 55 16.75 4.18 -7.10
C ARG A 55 17.96 3.32 -6.78
N ALA A 56 17.81 2.34 -5.89
CA ALA A 56 18.90 1.45 -5.50
C ALA A 56 19.42 0.62 -6.70
N CYS A 57 18.51 0.02 -7.48
CA CYS A 57 18.87 -0.77 -8.65
C CYS A 57 19.48 0.08 -9.77
N ARG A 58 18.84 1.21 -10.09
CA ARG A 58 19.25 2.09 -11.20
C ARG A 58 20.57 2.81 -10.91
N ASP A 59 20.66 3.43 -9.73
CA ASP A 59 21.67 4.44 -9.45
C ASP A 59 22.77 3.97 -8.47
N LEU A 60 22.48 2.95 -7.63
CA LEU A 60 23.30 2.63 -6.45
C LEU A 60 23.66 1.14 -6.32
N TYR A 61 23.53 0.36 -7.41
CA TYR A 61 23.85 -1.06 -7.37
C TYR A 61 25.26 -1.30 -6.82
N GLY A 62 25.37 -2.11 -5.76
CA GLY A 62 26.62 -2.44 -5.10
C GLY A 62 27.27 -1.31 -4.29
N ALA A 63 26.61 -0.15 -4.10
CA ALA A 63 27.16 0.97 -3.33
C ALA A 63 27.48 0.61 -1.86
N ARG A 64 26.91 -0.47 -1.34
CA ARG A 64 27.15 -1.02 0.01
C ARG A 64 27.68 -2.45 -0.02
N ALA A 65 28.22 -2.92 -1.14
CA ALA A 65 28.69 -4.31 -1.28
C ALA A 65 29.82 -4.65 -0.28
N ASP A 66 30.77 -3.74 -0.08
CA ASP A 66 31.91 -3.94 0.83
C ASP A 66 31.54 -3.80 2.31
N ASP A 67 30.49 -3.03 2.63
CA ASP A 67 30.01 -2.79 4.00
C ASP A 67 28.47 -2.73 4.08
N PRO A 68 27.79 -3.90 3.96
CA PRO A 68 26.34 -4.00 3.84
C PRO A 68 25.66 -3.90 5.22
N ARG A 69 25.69 -2.70 5.81
CA ARG A 69 25.05 -2.35 7.09
C ARG A 69 23.84 -1.45 6.84
N PHE A 70 22.66 -1.89 7.27
CA PHE A 70 21.39 -1.20 7.03
C PHE A 70 20.58 -1.03 8.32
N VAL A 71 19.95 0.13 8.49
CA VAL A 71 18.93 0.35 9.51
C VAL A 71 17.57 0.51 8.83
N VAL A 72 16.57 -0.18 9.35
CA VAL A 72 15.22 -0.25 8.77
C VAL A 72 14.16 -0.03 9.85
N THR A 73 12.97 0.37 9.41
CA THR A 73 11.77 0.44 10.24
C THR A 73 10.59 -0.18 9.49
N GLY A 74 9.43 -0.29 10.15
CA GLY A 74 8.23 -0.81 9.50
C GLY A 74 8.30 -2.30 9.14
N THR A 75 7.55 -2.67 8.11
CA THR A 75 7.45 -4.06 7.62
C THR A 75 8.52 -4.29 6.55
N PRO A 76 9.10 -5.50 6.44
CA PRO A 76 9.93 -5.85 5.31
C PRO A 76 9.09 -6.02 4.03
N ASP A 77 8.66 -4.91 3.44
CA ASP A 77 8.02 -4.90 2.13
C ASP A 77 9.04 -5.07 0.99
N ALA A 78 8.53 -5.18 -0.23
CA ALA A 78 9.34 -5.42 -1.41
C ALA A 78 10.27 -4.24 -1.72
N ASP A 79 9.85 -2.99 -1.49
CA ASP A 79 10.63 -1.80 -1.84
C ASP A 79 11.90 -1.71 -0.96
N ALA A 80 11.73 -1.79 0.37
CA ALA A 80 12.87 -1.81 1.29
C ALA A 80 13.78 -3.03 1.08
N THR A 81 13.19 -4.21 0.84
CA THR A 81 13.95 -5.45 0.68
C THR A 81 14.78 -5.45 -0.61
N LEU A 82 14.18 -5.06 -1.73
CA LEU A 82 14.87 -4.98 -3.03
C LEU A 82 15.96 -3.91 -3.04
N ALA A 83 15.75 -2.79 -2.32
CA ALA A 83 16.80 -1.79 -2.14
C ALA A 83 18.04 -2.38 -1.46
N ILE A 84 17.84 -3.14 -0.38
CA ILE A 84 18.95 -3.81 0.32
C ILE A 84 19.65 -4.82 -0.58
N VAL A 85 18.90 -5.63 -1.32
CA VAL A 85 19.46 -6.61 -2.27
C VAL A 85 20.35 -5.94 -3.32
N ALA A 86 19.88 -4.84 -3.92
CA ALA A 86 20.62 -4.08 -4.93
C ALA A 86 21.85 -3.37 -4.35
N LEU A 87 21.71 -2.67 -3.21
CA LEU A 87 22.81 -1.93 -2.57
C LEU A 87 23.94 -2.86 -2.11
N ALA A 88 23.60 -4.03 -1.59
CA ALA A 88 24.56 -5.03 -1.14
C ALA A 88 25.06 -5.95 -2.27
N ALA A 89 24.60 -5.75 -3.52
CA ALA A 89 24.91 -6.59 -4.67
C ALA A 89 24.76 -8.10 -4.38
N LEU A 90 23.65 -8.49 -3.74
CA LEU A 90 23.44 -9.89 -3.33
C LEU A 90 23.11 -10.82 -4.50
N VAL A 91 22.71 -10.26 -5.64
CA VAL A 91 22.50 -10.97 -6.90
C VAL A 91 23.25 -10.27 -8.04
N PRO A 92 23.61 -11.00 -9.11
CA PRO A 92 24.16 -10.40 -10.33
C PRO A 92 23.28 -9.28 -10.88
N ARG A 93 23.89 -8.24 -11.45
CA ARG A 93 23.16 -7.05 -11.93
C ARG A 93 22.14 -7.38 -13.03
N ASP A 94 22.44 -8.37 -13.86
CA ASP A 94 21.56 -8.89 -14.91
C ASP A 94 20.35 -9.67 -14.37
N HIS A 95 20.32 -10.03 -13.08
CA HIS A 95 19.12 -10.56 -12.43
C HIS A 95 18.20 -9.45 -11.90
N LEU A 96 18.63 -8.18 -11.94
CA LEU A 96 17.85 -7.04 -11.49
C LEU A 96 17.06 -6.43 -12.66
N GLU A 97 16.04 -7.14 -13.12
CA GLU A 97 15.17 -6.69 -14.19
C GLU A 97 14.49 -5.36 -13.83
N PRO A 98 14.74 -4.25 -14.56
CA PRO A 98 14.19 -2.94 -14.22
C PRO A 98 12.65 -2.92 -14.15
N SER A 99 11.98 -3.73 -14.99
CA SER A 99 10.51 -3.84 -15.01
C SER A 99 9.94 -4.27 -13.65
N PHE A 100 10.64 -5.14 -12.92
CA PHE A 100 10.19 -5.59 -11.60
C PHE A 100 10.29 -4.48 -10.56
N TYR A 101 11.38 -3.71 -10.59
CA TYR A 101 11.59 -2.56 -9.72
C TYR A 101 10.60 -1.42 -9.99
N GLU A 102 10.32 -1.15 -11.27
CA GLU A 102 9.28 -0.19 -11.69
C GLU A 102 7.89 -0.64 -11.25
N LEU A 103 7.59 -1.94 -11.31
CA LEU A 103 6.33 -2.49 -10.82
C LEU A 103 6.19 -2.30 -9.30
N VAL A 104 7.26 -2.54 -8.54
CA VAL A 104 7.26 -2.36 -7.09
C VAL A 104 7.04 -0.89 -6.71
N ASP A 105 7.74 0.04 -7.36
CA ASP A 105 7.55 1.49 -7.16
C ASP A 105 6.11 1.92 -7.48
N ARG A 106 5.56 1.47 -8.61
CA ARG A 106 4.16 1.74 -8.98
C ARG A 106 3.17 1.12 -8.00
N HIS A 107 3.43 -0.10 -7.52
CA HIS A 107 2.54 -0.76 -6.56
C HIS A 107 2.59 -0.09 -5.19
N ASP A 108 3.74 0.43 -4.77
CA ASP A 108 3.84 1.15 -3.50
C ASP A 108 3.12 2.51 -3.57
N THR A 109 3.28 3.22 -4.69
CA THR A 109 2.70 4.57 -4.89
C THR A 109 1.23 4.56 -5.32
N ASP A 110 0.80 3.56 -6.10
CA ASP A 110 -0.58 3.32 -6.55
C ASP A 110 -0.95 1.81 -6.46
N PRO A 111 -1.19 1.28 -5.25
CA PRO A 111 -1.50 -0.14 -5.04
C PRO A 111 -2.85 -0.58 -5.61
N ILE A 112 -3.65 0.36 -6.12
CA ILE A 112 -5.03 0.14 -6.56
C ILE A 112 -5.11 0.11 -8.10
N GLY A 113 -4.21 0.81 -8.77
CA GLY A 113 -4.12 0.92 -10.23
C GLY A 113 -3.78 -0.37 -10.97
N LEU A 114 -3.26 -1.38 -10.27
CA LEU A 114 -2.50 -2.47 -10.89
C LEU A 114 -3.18 -3.81 -10.65
N ASP A 115 -3.44 -4.55 -11.73
CA ASP A 115 -3.67 -6.00 -11.60
C ASP A 115 -2.29 -6.68 -11.60
N LEU A 116 -1.78 -6.97 -10.40
CA LEU A 116 -0.47 -7.62 -10.24
C LEU A 116 -0.38 -8.93 -11.02
N LEU A 117 -1.49 -9.66 -11.19
CA LEU A 117 -1.42 -11.01 -11.78
C LEU A 117 -1.40 -11.01 -13.32
N ASP A 118 -1.38 -9.83 -13.94
CA ASP A 118 -1.31 -9.64 -15.40
C ASP A 118 0.12 -9.73 -15.96
N SER A 119 1.14 -9.84 -15.09
CA SER A 119 2.56 -9.96 -15.48
C SER A 119 3.27 -11.05 -14.68
N GLU A 120 4.44 -11.49 -15.18
CA GLU A 120 5.28 -12.44 -14.45
C GLU A 120 5.88 -11.77 -13.19
N GLU A 121 6.36 -10.54 -13.33
CA GLU A 121 6.87 -9.72 -12.24
C GLU A 121 5.84 -9.51 -11.14
N GLY A 122 4.57 -9.32 -11.49
CA GLY A 122 3.53 -9.15 -10.49
C GLY A 122 3.09 -10.46 -9.83
N LEU A 123 3.28 -11.62 -10.47
CA LEU A 123 3.22 -12.90 -9.76
C LEU A 123 4.34 -13.03 -8.73
N MET A 124 5.57 -12.61 -9.08
CA MET A 124 6.71 -12.59 -8.16
C MET A 124 6.44 -11.67 -6.96
N LEU A 125 5.96 -10.45 -7.21
CA LEU A 125 5.60 -9.51 -6.14
C LEU A 125 4.49 -10.06 -5.25
N ALA A 126 3.44 -10.63 -5.85
CA ALA A 126 2.34 -11.22 -5.10
C ALA A 126 2.78 -12.43 -4.28
N TRP A 127 3.69 -13.26 -4.80
CA TRP A 127 4.28 -14.38 -4.06
C TRP A 127 5.06 -13.89 -2.84
N PHE A 128 5.95 -12.90 -3.03
CA PHE A 128 6.72 -12.31 -1.94
C PHE A 128 5.81 -11.73 -0.85
N ASN A 129 4.79 -10.96 -1.24
CA ASN A 129 3.83 -10.33 -0.32
C ASN A 129 2.96 -11.33 0.46
N GLN A 130 2.84 -12.57 -0.02
CA GLN A 130 2.09 -13.65 0.65
C GLN A 130 2.97 -14.47 1.61
N HIS A 131 4.28 -14.23 1.64
CA HIS A 131 5.18 -15.05 2.45
C HIS A 131 4.91 -14.85 3.96
N GLU A 132 4.61 -15.96 4.63
CA GLU A 132 4.37 -15.93 6.07
C GLU A 132 5.67 -15.67 6.84
N GLY A 133 5.56 -15.04 8.02
CA GLY A 133 6.70 -14.85 8.93
C GLY A 133 7.59 -13.65 8.65
N LEU A 134 7.30 -12.85 7.63
CA LEU A 134 7.93 -11.56 7.38
C LEU A 134 7.45 -10.53 8.43
N THR A 135 8.18 -10.43 9.53
CA THR A 135 7.81 -9.63 10.72
C THR A 135 8.63 -8.36 10.84
N GLN A 136 8.09 -7.35 11.53
CA GLN A 136 8.77 -6.09 11.86
C GLN A 136 9.89 -6.31 12.89
N SER A 137 10.97 -6.93 12.44
CA SER A 137 12.12 -7.31 13.27
C SER A 137 13.35 -7.50 12.40
N GLU A 138 14.54 -7.47 13.00
CA GLU A 138 15.77 -7.79 12.28
C GLU A 138 15.73 -9.18 11.64
N LYS A 139 15.13 -10.15 12.32
CA LYS A 139 14.98 -11.53 11.81
C LYS A 139 14.04 -11.55 10.60
N GLY A 140 12.94 -10.82 10.66
CA GLY A 140 11.98 -10.74 9.56
C GLY A 140 12.58 -10.10 8.30
N PHE A 141 13.33 -9.01 8.44
CA PHE A 141 14.05 -8.40 7.31
C PHE A 141 15.13 -9.33 6.74
N ARG A 142 15.89 -10.03 7.59
CA ARG A 142 16.87 -11.03 7.12
C ARG A 142 16.20 -12.14 6.30
N ALA A 143 15.07 -12.66 6.78
CA ALA A 143 14.31 -13.66 6.05
C ALA A 143 13.73 -13.11 4.73
N ALA A 144 13.23 -11.87 4.73
CA ALA A 144 12.74 -11.21 3.51
C ALA A 144 13.85 -11.06 2.46
N ILE A 145 15.06 -10.64 2.87
CA ILE A 145 16.21 -10.52 1.98
C ILE A 145 16.59 -11.88 1.38
N GLU A 146 16.60 -12.96 2.17
CA GLU A 146 16.85 -14.32 1.67
C GLU A 146 15.80 -14.73 0.64
N VAL A 147 14.51 -14.59 0.99
CA VAL A 147 13.38 -14.93 0.11
C VAL A 147 13.44 -14.15 -1.21
N MET A 148 13.71 -12.83 -1.16
CA MET A 148 13.81 -12.00 -2.36
C MET A 148 15.05 -12.35 -3.19
N THR A 149 16.18 -12.67 -2.56
CA THR A 149 17.40 -13.09 -3.25
C THR A 149 17.17 -14.41 -4.00
N ASP A 150 16.51 -15.38 -3.38
CA ASP A 150 16.15 -16.64 -4.01
C ASP A 150 15.17 -16.41 -5.16
N LEU A 151 14.14 -15.58 -4.95
CA LEU A 151 13.15 -15.22 -5.97
C LEU A 151 13.78 -14.60 -7.22
N LEU A 152 14.75 -13.69 -7.06
CA LEU A 152 15.45 -13.06 -8.18
C LEU A 152 16.40 -14.01 -8.91
N ASN A 153 17.00 -14.98 -8.20
CA ASN A 153 17.93 -15.93 -8.81
C ASN A 153 17.22 -17.11 -9.50
N LEU A 154 16.08 -17.54 -8.97
CA LEU A 154 15.42 -18.80 -9.36
C LEU A 154 14.08 -18.56 -10.07
N GLY A 155 13.48 -17.37 -9.92
CA GLY A 155 12.11 -17.11 -10.33
C GLY A 155 11.10 -17.94 -9.54
N LEU A 156 9.89 -18.04 -10.08
CA LEU A 156 8.85 -18.94 -9.55
C LEU A 156 8.82 -20.23 -10.35
N ASP A 157 8.49 -21.34 -9.67
CA ASP A 157 8.04 -22.57 -10.32
C ASP A 157 6.52 -22.55 -10.57
N ASP A 158 6.02 -23.51 -11.37
CA ASP A 158 4.60 -23.58 -11.72
C ASP A 158 3.69 -23.81 -10.52
N GLN A 159 4.15 -24.55 -9.51
CA GLN A 159 3.39 -24.82 -8.30
C GLN A 159 3.21 -23.53 -7.47
N GLN A 160 4.26 -22.72 -7.38
CA GLN A 160 4.25 -21.42 -6.71
C GLN A 160 3.35 -20.43 -7.46
N ARG A 161 3.43 -20.37 -8.79
CA ARG A 161 2.53 -19.54 -9.63
C ARG A 161 1.06 -19.90 -9.38
N ASP A 162 0.74 -21.19 -9.39
CA ASP A 162 -0.62 -21.67 -9.11
C ASP A 162 -1.10 -21.35 -7.69
N GLN A 163 -0.20 -21.44 -6.71
CA GLN A 163 -0.49 -21.06 -5.32
C GLN A 163 -0.87 -19.59 -5.23
N VAL A 164 -0.09 -18.69 -5.84
CA VAL A 164 -0.36 -17.24 -5.85
C VAL A 164 -1.73 -16.94 -6.46
N ARG A 165 -2.03 -17.54 -7.62
CA ARG A 165 -3.31 -17.34 -8.32
C ARG A 165 -4.49 -17.81 -7.47
N ARG A 166 -4.38 -18.98 -6.84
CA ARG A 166 -5.43 -19.50 -5.94
C ARG A 166 -5.62 -18.61 -4.70
N ALA A 167 -4.51 -18.14 -4.10
CA ALA A 167 -4.55 -17.27 -2.95
C ALA A 167 -5.20 -15.91 -3.28
N ASP A 168 -4.86 -15.31 -4.41
CA ASP A 168 -5.46 -14.05 -4.86
C ASP A 168 -6.93 -14.21 -5.21
N ASP A 169 -7.34 -15.28 -5.91
CA ASP A 169 -8.75 -15.52 -6.18
C ASP A 169 -9.55 -15.72 -4.88
N ASN A 170 -8.99 -16.43 -3.89
CA ASN A 170 -9.60 -16.54 -2.57
C ASN A 170 -9.66 -15.18 -1.85
N ARG A 171 -8.62 -14.34 -1.93
CA ARG A 171 -8.62 -12.97 -1.42
C ARG A 171 -9.73 -12.14 -2.05
N ARG A 172 -9.85 -12.14 -3.39
CA ARG A 172 -10.90 -11.41 -4.15
C ARG A 172 -12.29 -11.87 -3.70
N ARG A 173 -12.54 -13.17 -3.60
CA ARG A 173 -13.82 -13.72 -3.09
C ARG A 173 -14.08 -13.29 -1.65
N THR A 174 -13.06 -13.28 -0.80
CA THR A 174 -13.17 -12.89 0.61
C THR A 174 -13.45 -11.40 0.76
N ALA A 175 -12.82 -10.55 -0.04
CA ALA A 175 -13.07 -9.11 -0.08
C ALA A 175 -14.54 -8.80 -0.42
N MET A 176 -15.14 -9.53 -1.36
CA MET A 176 -16.54 -9.33 -1.76
C MET A 176 -17.55 -9.77 -0.69
N LYS A 177 -17.23 -10.81 0.10
CA LYS A 177 -18.09 -11.27 1.22
C LYS A 177 -18.22 -10.23 2.34
N GLY A 178 -17.28 -9.29 2.43
CA GLY A 178 -17.26 -8.25 3.45
C GLY A 178 -18.17 -7.06 3.18
N ILE A 179 -18.91 -7.03 2.07
CA ILE A 179 -19.77 -5.90 1.73
C ILE A 179 -20.93 -5.79 2.74
N LEU A 180 -21.04 -4.63 3.38
CA LEU A 180 -22.10 -4.31 4.33
C LEU A 180 -23.21 -3.47 3.71
N GLY A 181 -22.86 -2.61 2.75
CA GLY A 181 -23.81 -1.77 2.05
C GLY A 181 -23.19 -1.07 0.86
N LEU A 182 -24.00 -0.85 -0.18
CA LEU A 182 -23.68 -0.03 -1.34
C LEU A 182 -24.78 1.02 -1.46
N TYR A 183 -24.41 2.29 -1.59
CA TYR A 183 -25.35 3.41 -1.53
C TYR A 183 -25.18 4.31 -2.75
N ASP A 184 -26.28 4.81 -3.31
CA ASP A 184 -26.27 5.82 -4.38
C ASP A 184 -26.04 7.25 -3.83
N ALA A 185 -26.10 8.27 -4.71
CA ALA A 185 -25.92 9.67 -4.31
C ALA A 185 -27.00 10.15 -3.32
N ASP A 186 -28.19 9.57 -3.40
CA ASP A 186 -29.34 9.84 -2.52
C ASP A 186 -29.30 9.01 -1.23
N ALA A 187 -28.17 8.33 -0.94
CA ALA A 187 -27.97 7.47 0.23
C ALA A 187 -28.98 6.32 0.30
N ARG A 188 -29.57 5.95 -0.84
CA ARG A 188 -30.45 4.80 -0.94
C ARG A 188 -29.59 3.56 -1.15
N PRO A 189 -29.92 2.45 -0.48
CA PRO A 189 -29.22 1.20 -0.70
C PRO A 189 -29.48 0.70 -2.13
N VAL A 190 -28.42 0.22 -2.79
CA VAL A 190 -28.48 -0.40 -4.10
C VAL A 190 -27.88 -1.81 -4.04
N SER A 191 -28.41 -2.71 -4.87
CA SER A 191 -27.94 -4.10 -4.92
C SER A 191 -26.54 -4.18 -5.52
N VAL A 192 -25.71 -5.07 -4.97
CA VAL A 192 -24.44 -5.45 -5.59
C VAL A 192 -24.74 -6.24 -6.87
N PRO A 193 -24.22 -5.83 -8.04
CA PRO A 193 -24.42 -6.57 -9.29
C PRO A 193 -23.78 -7.97 -9.26
N GLU A 194 -24.39 -8.93 -9.96
CA GLU A 194 -23.86 -10.30 -10.04
C GLU A 194 -22.49 -10.37 -10.74
N ASP A 195 -22.26 -9.49 -11.71
CA ASP A 195 -21.04 -9.37 -12.52
C ASP A 195 -19.96 -8.46 -11.87
N ALA A 196 -20.13 -8.09 -10.59
CA ALA A 196 -19.27 -7.10 -9.91
C ALA A 196 -17.76 -7.35 -10.03
N ARG A 197 -17.33 -8.61 -10.07
CA ARG A 197 -15.92 -8.99 -10.14
C ARG A 197 -15.29 -8.72 -11.50
N ASP A 198 -16.09 -8.77 -12.56
CA ASP A 198 -15.64 -8.67 -13.95
C ASP A 198 -15.71 -7.23 -14.46
N ARG A 199 -16.39 -6.34 -13.72
CA ARG A 199 -16.46 -4.92 -14.05
C ARG A 199 -15.10 -4.23 -13.94
N PRO A 200 -14.80 -3.27 -14.81
CA PRO A 200 -13.60 -2.46 -14.68
C PRO A 200 -13.64 -1.64 -13.39
N VAL A 201 -12.46 -1.26 -12.88
CA VAL A 201 -12.37 -0.32 -11.75
C VAL A 201 -12.96 1.03 -12.17
N ARG A 202 -13.89 1.55 -11.38
CA ARG A 202 -14.52 2.86 -11.60
C ARG A 202 -13.55 3.95 -11.17
N ARG A 203 -13.08 4.76 -12.11
CA ARG A 203 -12.10 5.82 -11.83
C ARG A 203 -12.20 6.97 -12.84
N GLY A 204 -11.52 8.07 -12.58
CA GLY A 204 -11.56 9.28 -13.41
C GLY A 204 -12.69 10.26 -13.07
N ALA A 205 -12.70 11.39 -13.78
CA ALA A 205 -13.65 12.49 -13.53
C ALA A 205 -15.11 12.18 -13.93
N HIS A 206 -15.32 11.13 -14.73
CA HIS A 206 -16.63 10.72 -15.22
C HIS A 206 -17.16 9.55 -14.40
N ILE A 207 -17.79 9.86 -13.27
CA ILE A 207 -18.40 8.86 -12.41
C ILE A 207 -19.88 8.72 -12.80
N ASP A 208 -20.20 7.61 -13.48
CA ASP A 208 -21.55 7.28 -13.99
C ASP A 208 -22.68 7.67 -13.02
N ALA A 209 -23.69 8.37 -13.54
CA ALA A 209 -24.87 8.81 -12.77
C ALA A 209 -25.59 7.63 -12.08
N ASP A 210 -25.63 6.47 -12.73
CA ASP A 210 -26.44 5.31 -12.34
C ASP A 210 -25.73 4.32 -11.39
N ALA A 211 -24.54 4.64 -10.90
CA ALA A 211 -23.72 3.75 -10.09
C ALA A 211 -23.81 4.03 -8.57
N GLY A 212 -23.60 2.98 -7.77
CA GLY A 212 -23.32 3.13 -6.34
C GLY A 212 -22.16 4.11 -6.13
N ARG A 213 -22.36 5.04 -5.20
CA ARG A 213 -21.45 6.15 -4.88
C ARG A 213 -20.52 5.82 -3.72
N VAL A 214 -21.05 5.14 -2.70
CA VAL A 214 -20.27 4.79 -1.51
C VAL A 214 -20.49 3.31 -1.18
N LEU A 215 -19.40 2.58 -1.05
CA LEU A 215 -19.40 1.19 -0.57
C LEU A 215 -18.88 1.14 0.87
N VAL A 216 -19.63 0.48 1.74
CA VAL A 216 -19.20 0.18 3.12
C VAL A 216 -18.85 -1.30 3.21
N VAL A 217 -17.66 -1.59 3.71
CA VAL A 217 -17.14 -2.96 3.81
C VAL A 217 -16.58 -3.25 5.20
N GLN A 218 -16.82 -4.45 5.69
CA GLN A 218 -16.07 -5.07 6.77
C GLN A 218 -14.95 -5.91 6.17
N SER A 219 -13.72 -5.44 6.30
CA SER A 219 -12.54 -6.05 5.71
C SER A 219 -11.80 -6.96 6.70
N VAL A 220 -11.42 -8.12 6.19
CA VAL A 220 -10.41 -9.03 6.77
C VAL A 220 -9.20 -9.23 5.84
N VAL A 221 -9.29 -8.72 4.61
CA VAL A 221 -8.25 -8.75 3.57
C VAL A 221 -8.24 -7.41 2.83
N TRP A 222 -7.10 -7.04 2.25
CA TRP A 222 -7.04 -5.94 1.29
C TRP A 222 -7.89 -6.26 0.07
N GLY A 223 -8.77 -5.32 -0.33
CA GLY A 223 -9.74 -5.56 -1.40
C GLY A 223 -10.16 -4.31 -2.18
N PHE A 224 -9.44 -3.19 -2.04
CA PHE A 224 -9.80 -1.94 -2.71
C PHE A 224 -9.85 -2.09 -4.24
N ASP A 225 -8.95 -2.90 -4.81
CA ASP A 225 -8.94 -3.30 -6.24
C ASP A 225 -10.24 -3.98 -6.70
N GLN A 226 -10.95 -4.64 -5.78
CA GLN A 226 -12.26 -5.26 -6.05
C GLN A 226 -13.41 -4.30 -5.75
N TRP A 227 -13.32 -3.56 -4.65
CA TRP A 227 -14.38 -2.66 -4.18
C TRP A 227 -14.59 -1.45 -5.09
N TYR A 228 -13.53 -0.93 -5.71
CA TYR A 228 -13.67 0.16 -6.67
C TYR A 228 -14.33 -0.23 -7.99
N ARG A 229 -14.57 -1.52 -8.23
CA ARG A 229 -15.45 -1.98 -9.33
C ARG A 229 -16.92 -1.69 -9.06
N LEU A 230 -17.28 -1.48 -7.78
CA LEU A 230 -18.63 -1.22 -7.32
C LEU A 230 -18.92 0.26 -7.07
N ALA A 231 -18.00 0.96 -6.41
CA ALA A 231 -18.17 2.36 -6.03
C ALA A 231 -16.86 3.15 -6.17
N PRO A 232 -16.94 4.44 -6.54
CA PRO A 232 -15.77 5.33 -6.60
C PRO A 232 -15.23 5.72 -5.21
N LEU A 233 -16.02 5.54 -4.15
CA LEU A 233 -15.64 5.81 -2.76
C LEU A 233 -15.89 4.57 -1.91
N VAL A 234 -14.88 4.15 -1.15
CA VAL A 234 -14.96 2.99 -0.27
C VAL A 234 -14.66 3.40 1.16
N VAL A 235 -15.52 2.97 2.08
CA VAL A 235 -15.32 3.05 3.54
C VAL A 235 -15.10 1.63 4.06
N SER A 236 -13.86 1.32 4.40
CA SER A 236 -13.44 -0.01 4.85
C SER A 236 -13.18 -0.04 6.35
N PHE A 237 -13.88 -0.91 7.07
CA PHE A 237 -13.60 -1.24 8.45
C PHE A 237 -12.71 -2.47 8.56
N ALA A 238 -11.44 -2.28 8.95
CA ALA A 238 -10.49 -3.36 9.17
C ALA A 238 -10.69 -3.99 10.56
N THR A 239 -11.33 -5.16 10.60
CA THR A 239 -11.80 -5.80 11.85
C THR A 239 -10.67 -6.04 12.87
N ARG A 240 -9.50 -6.49 12.40
CA ARG A 240 -8.35 -6.80 13.28
C ARG A 240 -7.75 -5.56 13.92
N MET A 241 -7.70 -4.45 13.17
CA MET A 241 -7.09 -3.20 13.63
C MET A 241 -8.09 -2.29 14.35
N ALA A 242 -9.40 -2.57 14.22
CA ALA A 242 -10.47 -1.68 14.65
C ALA A 242 -10.29 -0.26 14.08
N LYS A 243 -10.04 -0.18 12.77
CA LYS A 243 -9.78 1.06 12.03
C LYS A 243 -10.74 1.22 10.86
N VAL A 244 -11.12 2.46 10.59
CA VAL A 244 -11.83 2.84 9.36
C VAL A 244 -10.83 3.50 8.41
N THR A 245 -10.86 3.09 7.15
CA THR A 245 -10.11 3.67 6.02
C THR A 245 -11.12 4.17 4.99
N VAL A 246 -10.91 5.37 4.49
CA VAL A 246 -11.69 5.97 3.40
C VAL A 246 -10.77 6.11 2.20
N GLY A 247 -11.21 5.67 1.03
CA GLY A 247 -10.40 5.74 -0.18
C GLY A 247 -11.20 5.97 -1.45
N CYS A 248 -10.54 6.64 -2.39
CA CYS A 248 -10.86 6.77 -3.80
C CYS A 248 -9.75 6.10 -4.64
N PRO A 249 -10.05 5.64 -5.87
CA PRO A 249 -9.08 4.93 -6.70
C PRO A 249 -8.00 5.84 -7.30
N ASP A 250 -8.30 7.13 -7.51
CA ASP A 250 -7.34 8.12 -7.99
C ASP A 250 -7.76 9.54 -7.62
N ARG A 251 -6.85 10.51 -7.86
CA ARG A 251 -7.09 11.93 -7.58
C ARG A 251 -8.22 12.50 -8.42
N PRO A 252 -8.30 12.28 -9.76
CA PRO A 252 -9.43 12.76 -10.55
C PRO A 252 -10.79 12.31 -10.02
N THR A 253 -10.90 11.08 -9.52
CA THR A 253 -12.12 10.56 -8.88
C THR A 253 -12.41 11.31 -7.58
N ALA A 254 -11.40 11.47 -6.73
CA ALA A 254 -11.56 12.19 -5.46
C ALA A 254 -11.97 13.66 -5.70
N ASP A 255 -11.33 14.33 -6.65
CA ASP A 255 -11.63 15.72 -7.02
C ASP A 255 -13.04 15.84 -7.60
N ALA A 256 -13.49 14.88 -8.40
CA ALA A 256 -14.86 14.85 -8.93
C ALA A 256 -15.92 14.66 -7.83
N LEU A 257 -15.57 14.05 -6.70
CA LEU A 257 -16.50 13.82 -5.59
C LEU A 257 -16.49 14.94 -4.55
N PHE A 258 -15.33 15.58 -4.32
CA PHE A 258 -15.12 16.48 -3.18
C PHE A 258 -14.47 17.83 -3.55
N GLY A 259 -14.33 18.14 -4.83
CA GLY A 259 -13.65 19.35 -5.33
C GLY A 259 -12.12 19.23 -5.30
N ASP A 260 -11.43 20.26 -5.80
CA ASP A 260 -9.95 20.28 -5.87
C ASP A 260 -9.32 19.99 -4.51
N GLY A 261 -8.39 19.04 -4.48
CA GLY A 261 -7.77 18.51 -3.25
C GLY A 261 -8.43 17.22 -2.74
N GLY A 262 -9.53 16.78 -3.36
CA GLY A 262 -10.18 15.50 -3.10
C GLY A 262 -10.53 15.29 -1.63
N LEU A 263 -10.06 14.18 -1.05
CA LEU A 263 -10.34 13.84 0.34
C LEU A 263 -9.67 14.79 1.36
N MET A 264 -8.77 15.68 0.94
CA MET A 264 -8.26 16.71 1.85
C MET A 264 -9.38 17.64 2.36
N ASN A 265 -10.44 17.81 1.57
CA ASN A 265 -11.63 18.57 1.94
C ASN A 265 -12.54 17.80 2.92
N VAL A 266 -12.35 16.49 3.06
CA VAL A 266 -13.16 15.59 3.90
C VAL A 266 -12.61 15.48 5.32
N TRP A 267 -11.29 15.44 5.50
CA TRP A 267 -10.68 15.16 6.80
C TRP A 267 -11.12 16.11 7.93
N PRO A 268 -11.21 17.45 7.72
CA PRO A 268 -11.71 18.36 8.74
C PRO A 268 -13.15 18.05 9.16
N GLU A 269 -13.98 17.58 8.22
CA GLU A 269 -15.41 17.30 8.41
C GLU A 269 -15.69 15.99 9.18
N LEU A 270 -14.73 15.06 9.19
CA LEU A 270 -14.79 13.83 9.99
C LEU A 270 -14.29 14.03 11.43
N GLY A 271 -13.67 15.18 11.71
CA GLY A 271 -13.24 15.59 13.04
C GLY A 271 -11.77 15.27 13.36
N LYS A 272 -11.38 15.61 14.59
CA LYS A 272 -9.97 15.63 15.01
C LYS A 272 -9.29 14.27 14.86
N GLY A 273 -8.15 14.26 14.17
CA GLY A 273 -7.25 13.12 14.05
C GLY A 273 -7.51 12.23 12.83
N TRP A 274 -8.61 12.44 12.11
CA TRP A 274 -8.75 11.91 10.75
C TRP A 274 -7.76 12.61 9.83
N GLY A 275 -7.23 11.88 8.86
CA GLY A 275 -6.27 12.44 7.91
C GLY A 275 -5.75 11.40 6.93
N GLY A 276 -5.03 11.89 5.93
CA GLY A 276 -4.50 11.09 4.84
C GLY A 276 -3.97 11.97 3.72
N ARG A 277 -3.99 11.40 2.51
CA ARG A 277 -3.72 12.06 1.23
C ARG A 277 -5.04 12.42 0.54
N GLU A 278 -4.94 12.98 -0.65
CA GLU A 278 -6.06 13.38 -1.53
C GLU A 278 -6.97 12.21 -1.91
N THR A 279 -6.45 10.98 -1.90
CA THR A 279 -7.16 9.78 -2.36
C THR A 279 -7.38 8.72 -1.28
N ILE A 280 -6.67 8.77 -0.16
CA ILE A 280 -6.81 7.77 0.89
C ILE A 280 -6.45 8.32 2.26
N GLY A 281 -7.21 7.93 3.27
CA GLY A 281 -6.95 8.32 4.65
C GLY A 281 -7.65 7.39 5.62
N GLY A 282 -7.49 7.66 6.91
CA GLY A 282 -8.02 6.78 7.93
C GLY A 282 -8.32 7.47 9.24
N SER A 283 -8.96 6.68 10.08
CA SER A 283 -9.34 7.04 11.44
C SER A 283 -8.13 7.38 12.33
N PRO A 284 -8.32 8.21 13.38
CA PRO A 284 -7.26 8.66 14.28
C PRO A 284 -6.40 7.53 14.85
N ARG A 285 -5.08 7.72 14.90
CA ARG A 285 -4.15 6.78 15.55
C ARG A 285 -4.51 6.59 17.02
N GLY A 286 -4.35 5.37 17.54
CA GLY A 286 -4.68 5.04 18.94
C GLY A 286 -6.18 4.86 19.26
N THR A 287 -7.09 5.34 18.41
CA THR A 287 -8.54 5.18 18.63
C THR A 287 -9.06 3.88 17.99
N ARG A 288 -9.82 3.08 18.75
CA ARG A 288 -10.50 1.89 18.22
C ARG A 288 -11.91 2.27 17.76
N LEU A 289 -12.25 1.92 16.52
CA LEU A 289 -13.56 2.15 15.92
C LEU A 289 -14.32 0.82 15.72
N SER A 290 -15.57 0.93 15.30
CA SER A 290 -16.52 -0.15 15.06
C SER A 290 -17.09 -0.09 13.63
N VAL A 291 -17.86 -1.12 13.27
CA VAL A 291 -18.65 -1.13 12.02
C VAL A 291 -19.66 0.03 11.99
N HIS A 292 -20.24 0.38 13.13
CA HIS A 292 -21.17 1.52 13.22
C HIS A 292 -20.47 2.83 12.82
N ASP A 293 -19.22 3.03 13.26
CA ASP A 293 -18.45 4.22 12.89
C ASP A 293 -18.15 4.27 11.39
N ALA A 294 -17.99 3.11 10.74
CA ALA A 294 -17.85 3.04 9.28
C ALA A 294 -19.13 3.48 8.56
N HIS A 295 -20.31 3.04 9.02
CA HIS A 295 -21.59 3.52 8.48
C HIS A 295 -21.79 5.02 8.71
N ALA A 296 -21.52 5.52 9.92
CA ALA A 296 -21.62 6.95 10.22
C ALA A 296 -20.66 7.79 9.35
N THR A 297 -19.45 7.27 9.10
CA THR A 297 -18.50 7.89 8.18
C THR A 297 -19.05 7.94 6.76
N ALA A 298 -19.63 6.84 6.25
CA ALA A 298 -20.23 6.79 4.93
C ALA A 298 -21.42 7.75 4.77
N GLU A 299 -22.28 7.84 5.78
CA GLU A 299 -23.38 8.80 5.81
C GLU A 299 -22.88 10.25 5.75
N ARG A 300 -21.84 10.57 6.51
CA ARG A 300 -21.23 11.91 6.48
C ARG A 300 -20.63 12.23 5.10
N LEU A 301 -19.95 11.27 4.48
CA LEU A 301 -19.38 11.43 3.14
C LEU A 301 -20.47 11.69 2.10
N LEU A 302 -21.56 10.94 2.13
CA LEU A 302 -22.72 11.15 1.25
C LEU A 302 -23.32 12.55 1.41
N GLN A 303 -23.41 13.07 2.64
CA GLN A 303 -23.86 14.44 2.88
C GLN A 303 -22.94 15.48 2.25
N LEU A 304 -21.61 15.30 2.38
CA LEU A 304 -20.62 16.21 1.81
C LEU A 304 -20.65 16.20 0.27
N MET A 305 -20.81 15.03 -0.34
CA MET A 305 -20.93 14.90 -1.80
C MET A 305 -22.12 15.69 -2.34
N ARG A 306 -23.27 15.67 -1.64
CA ARG A 306 -24.46 16.46 -2.02
C ARG A 306 -24.30 17.96 -1.81
N ALA A 307 -23.44 18.38 -0.89
CA ALA A 307 -23.18 19.80 -0.67
C ALA A 307 -22.29 20.40 -1.76
N ASN A 308 -21.51 19.55 -2.45
CA ASN A 308 -20.55 19.94 -3.48
C ASN A 308 -21.06 19.82 -4.93
N GLY A 309 -22.21 19.15 -5.15
CA GLY A 309 -22.85 18.97 -6.46
C GLY A 309 -24.18 19.71 -6.56
#